data_AF-A0A349JZW6-F1
#
_entry.id   AF-A0A349JZW6-F1
#
_cell.length_a   1.000
_cell.length_b   1.000
_cell.length_c   1.000
_cell.angle_alpha   90.00
_cell.angle_beta   90.00
_cell.angle_gamma   90.00
#
_symmetry.space_group_name_H-M   'P 1'
#
loop_
_entity.id
_entity.type
_entity.pdbx_description
1 polymer ?
#
loop_
_entity_poly.entity_id
_entity_poly.type
_entity_poly.pdbx_seq_one_letter_code
_entity_poly.pdbx_strand_id
1 'polypeptide(L)'
;MNTESSTDCTSDGTSSTSRRTFLRTSTGAAAGIGAAGFVPALAAKKKEAKGTPETLVKTFYDTLNEEQHKMICFPFDHKLRLKVDNNWQITKAKVESFTKDQQAMIKDIFMGIHSEEYAEKVFDQVEWDSGIDGFEGGSSVAVFGKPGTGKFEFVLTGRHCTRRCDGDSVEGAAF
;
A
#
# COMPACT_ATOMS: atom_id res chain seq x y z
N MET A 1 21.44 -19.39 -57.75
CA MET A 1 21.41 -18.12 -58.52
C MET A 1 20.41 -17.23 -57.79
N ASN A 2 20.76 -16.27 -56.95
CA ASN A 2 21.96 -15.41 -56.80
C ASN A 2 22.21 -15.21 -55.28
N THR A 3 23.36 -15.62 -54.71
CA THR A 3 24.59 -14.84 -54.42
C THR A 3 24.37 -13.50 -53.70
N GLU A 4 24.58 -13.51 -52.36
CA GLU A 4 25.62 -12.79 -51.58
C GLU A 4 25.19 -11.38 -51.16
N SER A 5 25.30 -10.93 -49.90
CA SER A 5 26.50 -10.86 -49.07
C SER A 5 26.16 -10.73 -47.56
N SER A 6 27.03 -11.27 -46.72
CA SER A 6 27.08 -11.22 -45.25
C SER A 6 28.10 -10.17 -44.79
N THR A 7 27.83 -9.42 -43.71
CA THR A 7 28.74 -8.73 -42.74
C THR A 7 27.85 -7.79 -41.90
N ASP A 8 27.98 -7.53 -40.60
CA ASP A 8 28.51 -8.16 -39.37
C ASP A 8 27.98 -7.26 -38.22
N CYS A 9 28.02 -7.78 -37.00
CA CYS A 9 27.53 -7.26 -35.72
C CYS A 9 27.52 -5.73 -35.49
N THR A 10 26.42 -5.22 -34.92
CA THR A 10 26.44 -4.43 -33.67
C THR A 10 25.10 -4.50 -32.94
N SER A 11 25.15 -4.93 -31.68
CA SER A 11 24.14 -4.63 -30.67
C SER A 11 24.04 -3.12 -30.49
N ASP A 12 22.84 -2.55 -30.44
CA ASP A 12 22.60 -1.41 -29.57
C ASP A 12 21.17 -1.40 -29.02
N GLY A 13 21.08 -1.40 -27.70
CA GLY A 13 19.83 -1.39 -26.96
C GLY A 13 19.31 0.03 -26.88
N THR A 14 18.16 0.30 -27.49
CA THR A 14 17.42 1.54 -27.21
C THR A 14 16.51 1.31 -26.02
N SER A 15 17.12 1.33 -24.83
CA SER A 15 16.40 1.52 -23.58
C SER A 15 15.59 2.80 -23.66
N SER A 16 14.27 2.69 -23.48
CA SER A 16 13.41 3.85 -23.24
C SER A 16 13.97 4.64 -22.06
N THR A 17 14.58 5.79 -22.34
CA THR A 17 15.13 6.67 -21.30
C THR A 17 13.97 7.20 -20.47
N SER A 18 13.67 6.48 -19.39
CA SER A 18 12.80 6.93 -18.31
C SER A 18 13.35 8.24 -17.77
N ARG A 19 12.44 9.08 -17.26
CA ARG A 19 12.63 10.46 -16.77
C ARG A 19 13.67 10.64 -15.64
N ARG A 20 14.47 9.60 -15.33
CA ARG A 20 15.49 9.53 -14.28
C ARG A 20 16.92 9.78 -14.77
N THR A 21 17.19 9.85 -16.08
CA THR A 21 18.56 10.10 -16.60
C THR A 21 18.90 11.59 -16.80
N PHE A 22 18.07 12.52 -16.34
CA PHE A 22 18.40 13.95 -16.36
C PHE A 22 19.09 14.44 -15.07
N LEU A 23 19.17 13.61 -14.02
CA LEU A 23 19.80 14.00 -12.74
C LEU A 23 21.19 13.39 -12.50
N ARG A 24 21.88 12.98 -13.57
CA ARG A 24 23.25 12.49 -13.45
C ARG A 24 24.17 13.16 -14.46
N THR A 25 24.36 14.47 -14.34
CA THR A 25 25.60 15.17 -14.77
C THR A 25 25.63 16.56 -14.14
N SER A 26 26.35 16.71 -13.03
CA SER A 26 26.99 18.00 -12.66
C SER A 26 27.89 17.81 -11.43
N THR A 27 29.07 17.23 -11.67
CA THR A 27 30.21 17.36 -10.76
C THR A 27 31.39 17.84 -11.61
N GLY A 28 31.77 19.11 -11.49
CA GLY A 28 32.86 19.74 -12.23
C GLY A 28 32.83 21.27 -12.12
N ALA A 29 33.90 21.86 -11.57
CA ALA A 29 33.94 23.21 -11.00
C ALA A 29 34.16 24.39 -11.98
N ALA A 30 33.73 25.60 -11.55
CA ALA A 30 34.54 26.82 -11.36
C ALA A 30 34.04 28.14 -12.01
N ALA A 31 33.97 29.17 -11.15
CA ALA A 31 34.15 30.63 -11.35
C ALA A 31 33.09 31.47 -12.09
N GLY A 32 32.48 32.40 -11.35
CA GLY A 32 31.76 33.57 -11.88
C GLY A 32 31.13 34.42 -10.77
N ILE A 33 31.78 35.53 -10.40
CA ILE A 33 31.27 36.53 -9.45
C ILE A 33 30.11 37.30 -10.11
N GLY A 34 28.94 37.32 -9.48
CA GLY A 34 27.80 38.13 -9.93
C GLY A 34 26.74 38.25 -8.83
N ALA A 35 26.55 39.48 -8.34
CA ALA A 35 25.63 39.82 -7.27
C ALA A 35 24.15 39.76 -7.72
N ALA A 36 23.32 39.07 -6.94
CA ALA A 36 21.92 39.42 -6.62
C ALA A 36 21.32 38.27 -5.81
N GLY A 37 20.78 38.59 -4.63
CA GLY A 37 20.20 37.60 -3.72
C GLY A 37 19.03 36.86 -4.34
N PHE A 38 19.12 35.54 -4.36
CA PHE A 38 17.98 34.65 -4.43
C PHE A 38 18.25 33.51 -3.46
N VAL A 39 17.48 33.48 -2.37
CA VAL A 39 17.43 32.34 -1.45
C VAL A 39 16.86 31.16 -2.25
N PRO A 40 17.58 30.06 -2.48
CA PRO A 40 16.97 28.86 -3.00
C PRO A 40 16.17 28.27 -1.84
N ALA A 41 14.86 28.50 -1.86
CA ALA A 41 13.94 27.72 -1.05
C ALA A 41 14.20 26.24 -1.37
N LEU A 42 14.78 25.54 -0.40
CA LEU A 42 14.94 24.09 -0.42
C LEU A 42 13.54 23.46 -0.43
N ALA A 43 12.93 23.37 -1.61
CA ALA A 43 11.78 22.51 -1.84
C ALA A 43 12.27 21.07 -1.98
N ALA A 44 12.88 20.55 -0.91
CA ALA A 44 12.86 19.13 -0.67
C ALA A 44 11.37 18.78 -0.45
N LYS A 45 10.69 18.29 -1.50
CA LYS A 45 9.47 17.51 -1.29
C LYS A 45 9.89 16.34 -0.42
N LYS A 46 9.73 16.51 0.90
CA LYS A 46 9.70 15.45 1.87
C LYS A 46 8.71 14.43 1.27
N LYS A 47 9.20 13.26 0.85
CA LYS A 47 8.32 12.09 0.82
C LYS A 47 7.69 12.10 2.20
N GLU A 48 6.40 12.38 2.30
CA GLU A 48 5.68 12.09 3.53
C GLU A 48 6.07 10.67 3.88
N ALA A 49 6.66 10.49 5.06
CA ALA A 49 6.86 9.16 5.59
C ALA A 49 5.46 8.57 5.60
N LYS A 50 5.19 7.62 4.70
CA LYS A 50 3.96 6.84 4.76
C LYS A 50 3.93 6.33 6.20
N GLY A 51 2.94 6.79 6.97
CA GLY A 51 2.79 6.36 8.36
C GLY A 51 2.78 4.85 8.39
N THR A 52 3.24 4.25 9.50
CA THR A 52 3.18 2.80 9.61
C THR A 52 1.72 2.33 9.44
N PRO A 53 1.47 1.13 8.90
CA PRO A 53 0.11 0.63 8.69
C PRO A 53 -0.79 0.78 9.92
N GLU A 54 -0.22 0.62 11.12
CA GLU A 54 -0.86 0.79 12.42
C GLU A 54 -1.38 2.21 12.64
N THR A 55 -0.56 3.20 12.31
CA THR A 55 -0.93 4.62 12.40
C THR A 55 -2.09 4.91 11.46
N LEU A 56 -2.08 4.29 10.27
CA LEU A 56 -3.13 4.44 9.28
C LEU A 56 -4.43 3.73 9.70
N VAL A 57 -4.36 2.59 10.40
CA VAL A 57 -5.53 1.94 11.01
C VAL A 57 -6.21 2.88 12.01
N LYS A 58 -5.45 3.60 12.83
CA LYS A 58 -6.02 4.60 13.74
C LYS A 58 -6.72 5.72 12.98
N THR A 59 -6.08 6.26 11.93
CA THR A 59 -6.71 7.30 11.09
C THR A 59 -8.00 6.78 10.46
N PHE A 60 -7.98 5.58 9.87
CA PHE A 60 -9.17 4.94 9.31
C PHE A 60 -10.28 4.82 10.35
N TYR A 61 -9.96 4.29 11.54
CA TYR A 61 -10.89 4.14 12.66
C TYR A 61 -11.53 5.48 13.07
N ASP A 62 -10.75 6.55 13.15
CA ASP A 62 -11.24 7.88 13.56
C ASP A 62 -12.16 8.53 12.50
N THR A 63 -12.12 8.07 11.24
CA THR A 63 -13.03 8.57 10.18
C THR A 63 -14.36 7.83 10.10
N LEU A 64 -14.53 6.73 10.84
CA LEU A 64 -15.75 5.93 10.77
C LEU A 64 -16.92 6.68 11.41
N ASN A 65 -18.08 6.67 10.74
CA ASN A 65 -19.32 7.13 11.37
C ASN A 65 -19.88 6.07 12.34
N GLU A 66 -20.91 6.42 13.11
CA GLU A 66 -21.49 5.52 14.11
C GLU A 66 -22.03 4.21 13.52
N GLU A 67 -22.59 4.24 12.31
CA GLU A 67 -23.12 3.06 11.65
C GLU A 67 -22.00 2.12 11.22
N GLN A 68 -20.94 2.68 10.62
CA GLN A 68 -19.74 1.93 10.24
C GLN A 68 -19.06 1.31 11.47
N HIS A 69 -18.92 2.07 12.56
CA HIS A 69 -18.40 1.54 13.82
C HIS A 69 -19.18 0.32 14.31
N LYS A 70 -20.52 0.38 14.29
CA LYS A 70 -21.37 -0.76 14.70
C LYS A 70 -21.22 -1.98 13.78
N MET A 71 -20.88 -1.78 12.51
CA MET A 71 -20.73 -2.86 11.53
C MET A 71 -19.39 -3.58 11.63
N ILE A 72 -18.30 -2.85 11.91
CA ILE A 72 -16.94 -3.40 11.76
C ILE A 72 -16.06 -3.34 13.01
N CYS A 73 -16.45 -2.61 14.06
CA CYS A 73 -15.67 -2.51 15.28
C CYS A 73 -16.17 -3.48 16.35
N PHE A 74 -15.27 -4.31 16.87
CA PHE A 74 -15.57 -5.31 17.87
C PHE A 74 -14.62 -5.19 19.09
N PRO A 75 -14.99 -5.73 20.25
CA PRO A 75 -14.06 -5.92 21.36
C PRO A 75 -12.85 -6.76 20.94
N PHE A 76 -11.69 -6.54 21.58
CA PHE A 76 -10.46 -7.24 21.22
C PHE A 76 -10.60 -8.77 21.32
N ASP A 77 -11.28 -9.29 22.35
CA ASP A 77 -11.44 -10.74 22.55
C ASP A 77 -12.59 -11.37 21.74
N HIS A 78 -13.12 -10.66 20.74
CA HIS A 78 -14.21 -11.18 19.92
C HIS A 78 -13.77 -12.40 19.09
N LYS A 79 -14.59 -13.46 19.07
CA LYS A 79 -14.28 -14.73 18.41
C LYS A 79 -13.92 -14.62 16.91
N LEU A 80 -14.45 -13.62 16.20
CA LEU A 80 -14.14 -13.42 14.79
C LEU A 80 -12.69 -13.03 14.56
N ARG A 81 -12.03 -12.43 15.57
CA ARG A 81 -10.63 -12.06 15.49
C ARG A 81 -9.76 -13.25 15.14
N LEU A 82 -10.01 -14.42 15.73
CA LEU A 82 -9.20 -15.62 15.50
C LEU A 82 -9.75 -16.54 14.39
N LYS A 83 -10.91 -16.20 13.81
CA LYS A 83 -11.48 -17.00 12.73
C LYS A 83 -10.68 -16.81 11.44
N VAL A 84 -10.53 -17.88 10.66
CA VAL A 84 -9.98 -17.90 9.30
C VAL A 84 -10.77 -18.92 8.48
N ASP A 85 -11.03 -18.62 7.21
CA ASP A 85 -11.68 -19.50 6.24
C ASP A 85 -11.13 -19.17 4.84
N ASN A 86 -11.27 -20.08 3.88
CA ASN A 86 -10.67 -19.93 2.55
C ASN A 86 -11.44 -18.93 1.67
N ASN A 87 -12.74 -18.78 1.89
CA ASN A 87 -13.58 -17.87 1.11
C ASN A 87 -14.64 -17.24 2.01
N TRP A 88 -14.26 -16.18 2.71
CA TRP A 88 -15.15 -15.55 3.68
C TRP A 88 -14.95 -14.05 3.77
N GLN A 89 -16.00 -13.42 4.30
CA GLN A 89 -16.04 -12.02 4.66
C GLN A 89 -16.24 -11.95 6.17
N ILE A 90 -15.36 -11.21 6.86
CA ILE A 90 -15.39 -11.07 8.32
C ILE A 90 -16.61 -10.29 8.79
N THR A 91 -17.07 -9.35 7.98
CA THR A 91 -18.29 -8.57 8.19
C THR A 91 -19.13 -8.56 6.90
N LYS A 92 -20.38 -8.13 7.02
CA LYS A 92 -21.26 -7.95 5.85
C LYS A 92 -20.92 -6.69 5.04
N ALA A 93 -20.19 -5.76 5.63
CA ALA A 93 -19.79 -4.51 4.98
C ALA A 93 -18.56 -4.77 4.11
N LYS A 94 -18.79 -4.82 2.79
CA LYS A 94 -17.70 -4.86 1.80
C LYS A 94 -16.95 -3.54 1.78
N VAL A 95 -15.69 -3.55 1.34
CA VAL A 95 -14.86 -2.35 1.24
C VAL A 95 -15.50 -1.30 0.31
N GLU A 96 -16.23 -1.72 -0.73
CA GLU A 96 -16.98 -0.82 -1.62
C GLU A 96 -18.06 0.03 -0.93
N SER A 97 -18.53 -0.38 0.26
CA SER A 97 -19.56 0.33 1.04
C SER A 97 -19.02 1.54 1.81
N PHE A 98 -17.69 1.71 1.87
CA PHE A 98 -17.03 2.83 2.54
C PHE A 98 -16.84 4.02 1.60
N THR A 99 -16.46 5.18 2.13
CA THR A 99 -16.11 6.33 1.29
C THR A 99 -14.83 6.07 0.49
N LYS A 100 -14.58 6.83 -0.58
CA LYS A 100 -13.38 6.63 -1.40
C LYS A 100 -12.08 6.85 -0.62
N ASP A 101 -12.07 7.79 0.32
CA ASP A 101 -10.91 8.00 1.19
C ASP A 101 -10.70 6.83 2.15
N GLN A 102 -11.78 6.25 2.70
CA GLN A 102 -11.72 5.05 3.52
C GLN A 102 -11.25 3.82 2.73
N GLN A 103 -11.73 3.65 1.50
CA GLN A 103 -11.26 2.59 0.57
C GLN A 103 -9.76 2.73 0.31
N ALA A 104 -9.29 3.95 0.03
CA ALA A 104 -7.87 4.22 -0.17
C ALA A 104 -7.04 3.91 1.08
N MET A 105 -7.50 4.29 2.28
CA MET A 105 -6.82 3.94 3.53
C MET A 105 -6.76 2.42 3.76
N ILE A 106 -7.85 1.69 3.49
CA ILE A 106 -7.88 0.23 3.59
C ILE A 106 -6.85 -0.39 2.64
N LYS A 107 -6.79 0.09 1.39
CA LYS A 107 -5.79 -0.35 0.41
C LYS A 107 -4.38 -0.03 0.88
N ASP A 108 -4.11 1.17 1.37
CA ASP A 108 -2.78 1.57 1.85
C ASP A 108 -2.34 0.77 3.08
N ILE A 109 -3.26 0.46 4.01
CA ILE A 109 -3.00 -0.47 5.13
C ILE A 109 -2.61 -1.84 4.58
N PHE A 110 -3.39 -2.38 3.65
CA PHE A 110 -3.11 -3.66 3.01
C PHE A 110 -1.77 -3.67 2.29
N MET A 111 -1.42 -2.61 1.57
CA MET A 111 -0.13 -2.51 0.89
C MET A 111 1.02 -2.44 1.89
N GLY A 112 0.84 -1.68 2.97
CA GLY A 112 1.89 -1.41 3.95
C GLY A 112 2.23 -2.60 4.87
N ILE A 113 1.33 -3.57 5.04
CA ILE A 113 1.63 -4.82 5.78
C ILE A 113 2.44 -5.84 4.94
N HIS A 114 2.65 -5.57 3.66
CA HIS A 114 3.51 -6.38 2.80
C HIS A 114 4.82 -5.65 2.56
N SER A 115 5.87 -6.40 2.24
CA SER A 115 7.13 -5.76 1.82
C SER A 115 6.94 -4.99 0.52
N GLU A 116 7.72 -3.92 0.33
CA GLU A 116 7.64 -3.07 -0.86
C GLU A 116 7.80 -3.85 -2.17
N GLU A 117 8.57 -4.95 -2.15
CA GLU A 117 8.80 -5.81 -3.32
C GLU A 117 7.55 -6.62 -3.74
N TYR A 118 6.75 -7.07 -2.77
CA TYR A 118 5.66 -8.03 -3.02
C TYR A 118 4.26 -7.43 -2.89
N ALA A 119 4.11 -6.24 -2.30
CA ALA A 119 2.81 -5.63 -2.04
C ALA A 119 1.91 -5.56 -3.29
N GLU A 120 2.44 -5.12 -4.43
CA GLU A 120 1.68 -5.03 -5.68
C GLU A 120 1.25 -6.41 -6.19
N LYS A 121 2.15 -7.40 -6.20
CA LYS A 121 1.83 -8.76 -6.65
C LYS A 121 0.75 -9.42 -5.79
N VAL A 122 0.80 -9.18 -4.48
CA VAL A 122 -0.21 -9.73 -3.56
C VAL A 122 -1.55 -8.99 -3.73
N PHE A 123 -1.53 -7.68 -3.94
CA PHE A 123 -2.74 -6.92 -4.27
C PHE A 123 -3.39 -7.45 -5.55
N ASP A 124 -2.60 -7.62 -6.62
CA ASP A 124 -3.09 -8.14 -7.89
C ASP A 124 -3.72 -9.52 -7.70
N GLN A 125 -3.08 -10.43 -6.95
CA GLN A 125 -3.66 -11.76 -6.69
C GLN A 125 -5.02 -11.67 -5.98
N VAL A 126 -5.15 -10.80 -4.96
CA VAL A 126 -6.43 -10.63 -4.24
C VAL A 126 -7.51 -10.01 -5.13
N GLU A 127 -7.15 -9.03 -5.96
CA GLU A 127 -8.06 -8.41 -6.92
C GLU A 127 -8.54 -9.41 -7.98
N TRP A 128 -7.62 -10.19 -8.55
CA TRP A 128 -7.93 -11.23 -9.54
C TRP A 128 -8.81 -12.34 -8.98
N ASP A 129 -8.54 -12.81 -7.75
CA ASP A 129 -9.38 -13.83 -7.11
C ASP A 129 -10.80 -13.34 -6.83
N SER A 130 -10.96 -12.03 -6.66
CA SER A 130 -12.26 -11.37 -6.48
C SER A 130 -13.05 -11.20 -7.78
N GLY A 131 -12.42 -11.41 -8.94
CA GLY A 131 -13.07 -11.38 -10.25
C GLY A 131 -13.70 -10.01 -10.56
N ILE A 132 -14.97 -10.00 -10.99
CA ILE A 132 -15.67 -8.77 -11.37
C ILE A 132 -15.90 -7.80 -10.20
N ASP A 133 -15.86 -8.29 -8.96
CA ASP A 133 -16.09 -7.48 -7.77
C ASP A 133 -14.84 -6.65 -7.41
N GLY A 134 -13.67 -7.00 -7.95
CA GLY A 134 -12.39 -6.35 -7.66
C GLY A 134 -12.01 -6.39 -6.17
N PHE A 135 -10.99 -5.64 -5.78
CA PHE A 135 -10.54 -5.61 -4.39
C PHE A 135 -11.62 -5.09 -3.43
N GLU A 136 -12.31 -4.02 -3.81
CA GLU A 136 -13.29 -3.34 -2.96
C GLU A 136 -14.58 -4.16 -2.77
N GLY A 137 -15.08 -4.81 -3.81
CA GLY A 137 -16.26 -5.67 -3.73
C GLY A 137 -15.94 -7.07 -3.21
N GLY A 138 -14.68 -7.52 -3.36
CA GLY A 138 -14.22 -8.85 -2.94
C GLY A 138 -13.66 -8.94 -1.52
N SER A 139 -13.52 -7.80 -0.83
CA SER A 139 -12.93 -7.73 0.51
C SER A 139 -13.88 -7.12 1.55
N SER A 140 -13.68 -7.47 2.81
CA SER A 140 -14.29 -6.84 3.98
C SER A 140 -13.27 -6.70 5.10
N VAL A 141 -13.55 -5.78 6.02
CA VAL A 141 -12.65 -5.44 7.11
C VAL A 141 -13.35 -5.47 8.46
N ALA A 142 -12.55 -5.65 9.51
CA ALA A 142 -12.95 -5.45 10.90
C ALA A 142 -11.80 -4.83 11.70
N VAL A 143 -12.15 -4.08 12.73
CA VAL A 143 -11.20 -3.57 13.74
C VAL A 143 -11.58 -4.13 15.09
N PHE A 144 -10.64 -4.80 15.74
CA PHE A 144 -10.79 -5.36 17.07
C PHE A 144 -10.05 -4.49 18.08
N GLY A 145 -10.69 -4.12 19.19
CA GLY A 145 -10.13 -3.18 20.15
C GLY A 145 -10.15 -1.74 19.65
N LYS A 146 -9.39 -0.86 20.31
CA LYS A 146 -9.35 0.58 20.01
C LYS A 146 -7.92 1.01 19.67
N PRO A 147 -7.63 1.34 18.40
CA PRO A 147 -6.32 1.81 17.98
C PRO A 147 -5.81 3.00 18.81
N GLY A 148 -4.52 2.97 19.17
CA GLY A 148 -3.87 4.02 19.96
C GLY A 148 -4.15 4.00 21.47
N THR A 149 -4.90 3.01 21.99
CA THR A 149 -5.20 2.90 23.44
C THR A 149 -4.72 1.59 24.08
N GLY A 150 -3.96 0.79 23.35
CA GLY A 150 -3.48 -0.52 23.78
C GLY A 150 -3.60 -1.53 22.64
N LYS A 151 -4.05 -2.74 22.95
CA LYS A 151 -4.18 -3.82 21.97
C LYS A 151 -5.28 -3.53 20.95
N PHE A 152 -4.93 -3.63 19.67
CA PHE A 152 -5.88 -3.61 18.58
C PHE A 152 -5.44 -4.56 17.47
N GLU A 153 -6.36 -4.89 16.58
CA GLU A 153 -6.05 -5.66 15.38
C GLU A 153 -7.01 -5.26 14.26
N PHE A 154 -6.47 -4.80 13.14
CA PHE A 154 -7.20 -4.67 11.89
C PHE A 154 -7.11 -5.98 11.12
N VAL A 155 -8.24 -6.47 10.63
CA VAL A 155 -8.31 -7.71 9.84
C VAL A 155 -9.02 -7.43 8.54
N LEU A 156 -8.36 -7.75 7.42
CA LEU A 156 -8.95 -7.80 6.08
C LEU A 156 -9.15 -9.25 5.68
N THR A 157 -10.33 -9.54 5.12
CA THR A 157 -10.68 -10.88 4.59
C THR A 157 -11.28 -10.79 3.21
N GLY A 158 -11.09 -11.84 2.43
CA GLY A 158 -11.73 -12.03 1.13
C GLY A 158 -11.52 -13.47 0.65
N ARG A 159 -11.66 -13.69 -0.65
CA ARG A 159 -11.34 -14.99 -1.25
C ARG A 159 -9.82 -15.23 -1.18
N HIS A 160 -9.42 -16.34 -0.55
CA HIS A 160 -8.04 -16.76 -0.31
C HIS A 160 -7.16 -15.74 0.42
N CYS A 161 -7.78 -14.76 1.09
CA CYS A 161 -7.07 -13.68 1.75
C CYS A 161 -7.57 -13.51 3.18
N THR A 162 -6.65 -13.60 4.13
CA THR A 162 -6.81 -13.05 5.48
C THR A 162 -5.51 -12.36 5.85
N ARG A 163 -5.60 -11.08 6.22
CA ARG A 163 -4.46 -10.23 6.52
C ARG A 163 -4.72 -9.42 7.78
N ARG A 164 -3.68 -9.21 8.57
CA ARG A 164 -3.75 -8.67 9.92
C ARG A 164 -2.74 -7.55 10.08
N CYS A 165 -3.13 -6.49 10.79
CA CYS A 165 -2.26 -5.40 11.22
C CYS A 165 -2.58 -5.14 12.70
N ASP A 166 -1.67 -5.52 13.59
CA ASP A 166 -1.87 -5.48 15.04
C ASP A 166 -0.86 -4.59 15.76
N GLY A 167 0.15 -4.04 15.07
CA GLY A 167 1.14 -3.13 15.66
C GLY A 167 1.87 -3.72 16.85
N ASP A 168 2.25 -4.99 16.74
CA ASP A 168 2.90 -5.78 17.79
C ASP A 168 2.03 -5.98 19.04
N SER A 169 0.70 -5.79 18.95
CA SER A 169 -0.24 -5.98 20.06
C SER A 169 -0.33 -7.41 20.57
N VAL A 170 0.13 -8.39 19.77
CA VAL A 170 0.19 -9.80 20.13
C VAL A 170 1.65 -10.23 20.24
N GLU A 171 2.10 -10.44 21.48
CA GLU A 171 3.45 -10.89 21.79
C GLU A 171 3.73 -12.25 21.11
N GLY A 172 4.81 -12.31 20.30
CA GLY A 172 5.22 -13.51 19.57
C GLY A 172 4.51 -13.78 18.23
N ALA A 173 3.70 -12.84 17.73
CA ALA A 173 2.94 -13.01 16.47
C ALA A 173 3.55 -12.33 15.23
N ALA A 174 4.71 -11.69 15.33
CA ALA A 174 5.38 -11.08 14.18
C ALA A 174 6.08 -12.14 13.29
N PHE A 175 5.88 -12.07 11.97
CA PHE A 175 6.60 -12.85 10.95
C PHE A 175 6.99 -11.97 9.76
#